data_AF-A0A963QUT3-F1
#
_entry.id   AF-A0A963QUT3-F1
#
_cell.length_a   1.000
_cell.length_b   1.000
_cell.length_c   1.000
_cell.angle_alpha   90.00
_cell.angle_beta   90.00
_cell.angle_gamma   90.00
#
_symmetry.space_group_name_H-M   'P 1'
#
loop_
_entity.id
_entity.type
_entity.pdbx_description
1 polymer ?
#
loop_
_entity_poly.entity_id
_entity_poly.type
_entity_poly.pdbx_seq_one_letter_code
_entity_poly.pdbx_strand_id
1 'polypeptide(L)'
;MQLATFDTLEAVKQLKAAGFDEAQAEGVTAVLRQSRDFDLTTLTTKHDLAELRAATKHDLAELRAATKHDLAELTAATKHDLTELRAATKHDLAEHRTATKQEIAELGQEVAEL
;
A
#
# COMPACT_ATOMS: atom_id res chain seq x y z
N MET A 1 7.44 8.05 26.42
CA MET A 1 6.48 8.25 27.54
C MET A 1 7.30 7.99 28.79
N GLN A 2 7.61 9.01 29.58
CA GLN A 2 8.26 8.77 30.87
C GLN A 2 7.23 8.10 31.76
N LEU A 3 7.41 6.79 32.00
CA LEU A 3 6.68 6.11 33.05
C LEU A 3 7.17 6.70 34.36
N ALA A 4 6.34 7.50 35.02
CA ALA A 4 6.56 7.83 36.41
C ALA A 4 6.58 6.51 37.19
N THR A 5 7.74 6.18 37.74
CA THR A 5 7.95 5.00 38.58
C THR A 5 7.09 5.15 39.82
N PHE A 6 6.23 4.16 40.09
CA PHE A 6 5.44 4.13 41.32
C PHE A 6 6.34 3.68 42.46
N ASP A 7 6.68 4.61 43.35
CA ASP A 7 7.50 4.32 44.52
C ASP A 7 6.63 3.65 45.60
N THR A 8 6.71 2.33 45.66
CA THR A 8 5.95 1.52 46.62
C THR A 8 6.37 1.82 48.06
N LEU A 9 7.63 2.18 48.30
CA LEU A 9 8.13 2.47 49.65
C LEU A 9 7.55 3.78 50.17
N GLU A 10 7.53 4.81 49.31
CA GLU A 10 6.93 6.10 49.65
C GLU A 10 5.42 5.98 49.83
N ALA A 11 4.74 5.19 48.99
CA ALA A 11 3.31 4.91 49.15
C ALA A 11 2.98 4.26 50.50
N VAL A 12 3.74 3.24 50.92
CA VAL A 12 3.57 2.60 52.23
C VAL A 12 3.80 3.59 53.38
N LYS A 13 4.85 4.43 53.30
CA LYS A 13 5.11 5.46 54.32
C LYS A 13 3.95 6.45 54.46
N GLN A 14 3.39 6.90 53.34
CA GLN A 14 2.26 7.83 53.36
C GLN A 14 0.99 7.20 53.94
N LEU A 15 0.70 5.94 53.61
CA LEU A 15 -0.44 5.22 54.18
C LEU A 15 -0.28 5.04 55.69
N LYS A 16 0.93 4.72 56.18
CA LYS A 16 1.22 4.65 57.62
C LYS A 16 1.07 6.01 58.31
N ALA A 17 1.51 7.09 57.67
CA ALA A 17 1.31 8.45 58.18
C ALA A 17 -0.18 8.84 58.24
N ALA A 18 -1.02 8.24 57.39
CA ALA A 18 -2.47 8.38 57.40
C ALA A 18 -3.18 7.47 58.42
N GLY A 19 -2.45 6.66 59.19
CA GLY A 19 -2.99 5.82 60.27
C GLY A 19 -3.27 4.37 59.89
N PHE A 20 -2.86 3.92 58.70
CA PHE A 20 -2.91 2.51 58.32
C PHE A 20 -1.80 1.73 59.02
N ASP A 21 -2.08 0.50 59.46
CA ASP A 21 -1.03 -0.39 59.93
C ASP A 21 -0.15 -0.90 58.76
N GLU A 22 0.98 -1.53 59.08
CA GLU A 22 1.92 -2.02 58.06
C GLU A 22 1.25 -2.97 57.06
N ALA A 23 0.46 -3.92 57.55
CA ALA A 23 -0.17 -4.94 56.71
C ALA A 23 -1.22 -4.31 55.78
N GLN A 24 -1.99 -3.34 56.29
CA GLN A 24 -2.95 -2.58 55.50
C GLN A 24 -2.25 -1.72 54.44
N ALA A 25 -1.17 -1.03 54.80
CA ALA A 25 -0.41 -0.17 53.89
C ALA A 25 0.26 -0.96 52.76
N GLU A 26 0.87 -2.10 53.09
CA GLU A 26 1.44 -3.03 52.10
C GLU A 26 0.36 -3.62 51.19
N GLY A 27 -0.77 -4.06 51.77
CA GLY A 27 -1.88 -4.64 51.02
C GLY A 27 -2.47 -3.69 49.98
N VAL A 28 -2.73 -2.44 50.36
CA VAL A 28 -3.24 -1.40 49.43
C VAL A 28 -2.21 -1.08 48.35
N THR A 29 -0.93 -0.95 48.73
CA THR A 29 0.16 -0.66 47.78
C THR A 29 0.34 -1.80 46.77
N ALA A 30 0.20 -3.05 47.22
CA ALA A 30 0.28 -4.23 46.36
C ALA A 30 -0.85 -4.29 45.33
N VAL A 31 -2.09 -4.01 45.74
CA VAL A 31 -3.25 -3.96 44.83
C VAL A 31 -3.08 -2.85 43.79
N LEU A 32 -2.64 -1.66 44.20
CA LEU A 32 -2.40 -0.55 43.28
C LEU A 32 -1.28 -0.86 42.28
N ARG A 33 -0.19 -1.50 42.73
CA ARG A 33 0.89 -1.95 41.85
C ARG A 33 0.38 -2.95 40.81
N GLN A 34 -0.36 -3.97 41.26
CA GLN A 34 -0.88 -5.02 40.38
C GLN A 34 -1.86 -4.45 39.33
N SER A 35 -2.74 -3.53 39.73
CA SER A 35 -3.65 -2.85 38.80
C SER A 35 -2.89 -2.07 37.73
N ARG A 36 -1.80 -1.41 38.10
CA ARG A 36 -0.99 -0.61 37.16
C ARG A 36 -0.21 -1.48 36.18
N ASP A 37 0.35 -2.59 36.66
CA ASP A 37 1.09 -3.53 35.81
C ASP A 37 0.16 -4.14 34.74
N PHE A 38 -1.08 -4.46 35.13
CA PHE A 38 -2.12 -4.93 34.19
C PHE A 38 -2.48 -3.90 33.12
N ASP A 39 -2.70 -2.64 33.51
CA ASP A 39 -2.98 -1.55 32.56
C ASP A 39 -1.83 -1.32 31.57
N LEU A 40 -0.57 -1.45 32.02
CA LEU A 40 0.58 -1.27 31.14
C LEU A 40 0.75 -2.40 30.12
N THR A 41 0.40 -3.64 30.47
CA THR A 41 0.46 -4.77 29.52
C THR A 41 -0.61 -4.71 28.43
N THR A 42 -1.68 -3.94 28.63
CA THR A 42 -2.80 -3.81 27.68
C THR A 42 -2.77 -2.51 26.88
N LEU A 43 -1.89 -1.57 27.24
CA LEU A 43 -1.83 -0.27 26.59
C LEU A 43 -1.00 -0.32 25.31
N THR A 44 -1.65 -0.02 24.16
CA THR A 44 -0.92 0.33 22.94
C THR A 44 -0.09 1.58 23.21
N THR A 45 1.22 1.44 23.09
CA THR A 45 2.18 2.50 23.39
C THR A 45 2.35 3.44 22.20
N LYS A 46 2.95 4.61 22.46
CA LYS A 46 3.37 5.52 21.39
C LYS A 46 4.35 4.86 20.41
N HIS A 47 5.09 3.85 20.86
CA HIS A 47 6.03 3.10 20.04
C HIS A 47 5.28 2.21 19.04
N ASP A 48 4.33 1.40 19.50
CA ASP A 48 3.50 0.53 18.64
C ASP A 48 2.77 1.35 17.57
N LEU A 49 2.25 2.52 17.95
CA LEU A 49 1.60 3.42 17.01
C LEU A 49 2.57 4.04 15.99
N ALA A 50 3.83 4.28 16.38
CA ALA A 50 4.86 4.76 15.46
C ALA A 50 5.29 3.66 14.48
N GLU A 51 5.42 2.42 14.95
CA GLU A 51 5.70 1.25 14.11
C GLU A 51 4.58 1.01 13.10
N LEU A 52 3.32 1.01 13.56
CA LEU A 52 2.15 0.86 12.68
C LEU A 52 2.11 1.97 11.61
N ARG A 53 2.38 3.23 11.98
CA ARG A 53 2.47 4.33 11.01
C ARG A 53 3.60 4.14 10.01
N ALA A 54 4.75 3.66 10.45
CA ALA A 54 5.88 3.39 9.56
C ALA A 54 5.54 2.26 8.57
N ALA A 55 4.96 1.15 9.05
CA ALA A 55 4.50 0.04 8.24
C ALA A 55 3.46 0.49 7.20
N THR A 56 2.39 1.18 7.62
CA THR A 56 1.38 1.69 6.70
C THR A 56 1.96 2.65 5.65
N LYS A 57 2.93 3.49 6.03
CA LYS A 57 3.59 4.39 5.08
C LYS A 57 4.43 3.61 4.06
N HIS A 58 5.09 2.54 4.49
CA HIS A 58 5.86 1.67 3.63
C HIS A 58 4.97 0.93 2.64
N ASP A 59 3.92 0.24 3.12
CA ASP A 59 2.96 -0.48 2.27
C ASP A 59 2.34 0.44 1.21
N LEU A 60 1.99 1.67 1.61
CA LEU A 60 1.43 2.67 0.69
C LEU A 60 2.45 3.14 -0.35
N ALA A 61 3.74 3.18 -0.02
CA ALA A 61 4.80 3.51 -0.97
C ALA A 61 5.01 2.38 -1.98
N GLU A 62 5.00 1.12 -1.51
CA GLU A 62 5.10 -0.07 -2.37
C GLU A 62 3.91 -0.13 -3.34
N LEU A 63 2.69 0.04 -2.84
CA LEU A 63 1.49 0.03 -3.67
C LEU A 63 1.54 1.11 -4.77
N ARG A 64 1.99 2.32 -4.43
CA ARG A 64 2.16 3.40 -5.42
C ARG A 64 3.21 3.06 -6.47
N ALA A 65 4.31 2.43 -6.08
CA ALA A 65 5.36 2.01 -7.01
C ALA A 65 4.85 0.94 -7.97
N ALA A 66 4.15 -0.07 -7.45
CA ALA A 66 3.52 -1.13 -8.25
C ALA A 66 2.50 -0.55 -9.24
N THR A 67 1.56 0.27 -8.79
CA THR A 67 0.56 0.90 -9.68
C THR A 67 1.21 1.76 -10.77
N LYS A 68 2.30 2.48 -10.46
CA LYS A 68 3.02 3.27 -11.47
C LYS A 68 3.71 2.37 -12.50
N HIS A 69 4.26 1.25 -12.07
CA HIS A 69 4.88 0.27 -12.94
C HIS A 69 3.85 -0.36 -13.89
N ASP A 70 2.75 -0.88 -13.35
CA ASP A 70 1.68 -1.51 -14.13
C ASP A 70 1.11 -0.53 -15.19
N LEU A 71 0.92 0.74 -14.82
CA LEU A 71 0.45 1.76 -15.76
C LEU A 71 1.46 2.03 -16.88
N ALA A 72 2.75 1.99 -16.58
CA ALA A 72 3.81 2.17 -17.58
C ALA A 72 3.86 0.98 -18.54
N GLU A 73 3.73 -0.24 -18.03
CA GLU A 73 3.64 -1.46 -18.85
C GLU A 73 2.42 -1.43 -19.76
N LEU A 74 1.24 -1.12 -19.22
CA LEU A 74 0.01 -1.02 -20.02
C LEU A 74 0.10 0.05 -21.11
N THR A 75 0.73 1.18 -20.80
CA THR A 75 0.97 2.26 -21.78
C THR A 75 1.90 1.79 -22.89
N ALA A 76 2.97 1.07 -22.55
CA ALA A 76 3.92 0.53 -23.51
C ALA A 76 3.27 -0.52 -24.43
N ALA A 77 2.50 -1.46 -23.85
CA ALA A 77 1.75 -2.47 -24.59
C ALA A 77 0.75 -1.82 -25.55
N THR A 78 -0.07 -0.88 -25.06
CA THR A 78 -1.04 -0.16 -25.90
C THR A 78 -0.37 0.58 -27.06
N LYS A 79 0.79 1.19 -26.83
CA LYS A 79 1.54 1.86 -27.88
C LYS A 79 2.06 0.87 -28.91
N HIS A 80 2.56 -0.28 -28.47
CA HIS A 80 3.04 -1.35 -29.34
C HIS A 80 1.90 -1.88 -30.22
N ASP A 81 0.77 -2.28 -29.64
CA ASP A 81 -0.40 -2.77 -30.37
C ASP A 81 -0.87 -1.75 -31.42
N LEU A 82 -0.88 -0.46 -31.07
CA LEU A 82 -1.25 0.59 -32.00
C LEU A 82 -0.24 0.75 -33.15
N THR A 83 1.05 0.51 -32.92
CA THR A 83 2.05 0.50 -33.99
C THR A 83 1.88 -0.70 -34.93
N GLU A 84 1.59 -1.88 -34.37
CA GLU A 84 1.32 -3.08 -35.16
C GLU A 84 0.06 -2.92 -36.01
N LEU A 85 -1.03 -2.44 -35.41
CA LEU A 85 -2.29 -2.20 -36.12
C LEU A 85 -2.10 -1.20 -37.28
N ARG A 86 -1.35 -0.12 -37.06
CA ARG A 86 -1.03 0.84 -38.13
C ARG A 86 -0.21 0.21 -39.26
N ALA A 87 0.75 -0.65 -38.92
CA ALA A 87 1.56 -1.34 -39.93
C ALA A 87 0.70 -2.31 -40.75
N ALA A 88 -0.15 -3.10 -40.10
CA ALA A 88 -1.10 -4.00 -40.75
C ALA A 88 -2.05 -3.24 -41.68
N THR A 89 -2.73 -2.19 -41.19
CA THR A 89 -3.64 -1.39 -42.02
C THR A 89 -2.94 -0.76 -43.23
N LYS A 90 -1.68 -0.31 -43.08
CA LYS A 90 -0.91 0.23 -44.20
C LYS A 90 -0.56 -0.85 -45.24
N HIS A 91 -0.24 -2.05 -44.78
CA HIS A 91 0.02 -3.20 -45.63
C HIS A 91 -1.24 -3.59 -46.40
N ASP A 92 -2.36 -3.82 -45.72
CA ASP A 92 -3.64 -4.18 -46.32
C ASP A 92 -4.08 -3.15 -47.38
N LEU A 93 -3.92 -1.86 -47.09
CA LEU A 93 -4.24 -0.80 -48.04
C LEU A 93 -3.35 -0.83 -49.29
N ALA A 94 -2.06 -1.18 -49.14
CA ALA A 94 -1.14 -1.31 -50.25
C ALA A 94 -1.46 -2.54 -51.11
N GLU A 95 -1.86 -3.65 -50.50
CA GLU A 95 -2.32 -4.85 -51.19
C GLU A 95 -3.59 -4.57 -51.99
N HIS A 96 -4.62 -4.00 -51.34
CA HIS A 96 -5.86 -3.61 -52.02
C HIS A 96 -5.61 -2.65 -53.19
N ARG A 97 -4.74 -1.65 -53.00
CA ARG A 97 -4.38 -0.72 -54.08
C ARG A 97 -3.72 -1.42 -55.26
N THR A 98 -2.92 -2.44 -55.00
CA THR A 98 -2.24 -3.23 -56.04
C THR A 98 -3.24 -4.10 -56.78
N ALA A 99 -4.11 -4.82 -56.05
CA ALA A 99 -5.18 -5.63 -56.63
C ALA A 99 -6.11 -4.79 -57.52
N THR A 100 -6.61 -3.64 -57.03
CA THR A 100 -7.47 -2.76 -57.83
C THR A 100 -6.77 -2.23 -59.09
N LYS A 101 -5.46 -1.95 -59.03
CA LYS A 101 -4.71 -1.54 -60.23
C LYS A 101 -4.59 -2.67 -61.26
N GLN A 102 -4.40 -3.91 -60.79
CA GLN A 102 -4.35 -5.08 -61.66
C GLN A 102 -5.71 -5.31 -62.33
N GLU A 103 -6.81 -5.31 -61.56
CA GLU A 103 -8.17 -5.44 -62.08
C GLU A 103 -8.50 -4.36 -63.13
N ILE A 104 -8.13 -3.11 -62.88
CA ILE A 104 -8.32 -2.02 -63.86
C ILE A 104 -7.51 -2.26 -65.14
N ALA A 105 -6.28 -2.76 -65.02
CA ALA A 105 -5.43 -3.04 -66.18
C ALA A 105 -5.99 -4.20 -67.02
N GLU A 106 -6.46 -5.26 -66.37
CA GLU A 106 -7.11 -6.40 -67.01
C GLU A 106 -8.38 -5.98 -67.77
N LEU A 107 -9.26 -5.21 -67.13
CA LEU A 107 -10.46 -4.65 -67.79
C LEU A 107 -10.10 -3.74 -68.96
N GLY A 108 -9.03 -2.95 -68.84
CA GLY A 108 -8.54 -2.10 -69.92
C GLY A 108 -8.04 -2.89 -71.13
N GLN A 109 -7.45 -4.07 -70.91
CA GLN A 109 -7.05 -4.99 -71.97
C GLN A 109 -8.27 -5.64 -72.63
N GLU A 110 -9.21 -6.15 -71.84
CA GLU A 110 -10.44 -6.78 -72.35
C GLU A 110 -11.24 -5.81 -73.25
N VAL A 111 -11.37 -4.55 -72.85
CA VAL A 111 -12.05 -3.52 -73.67
C VAL A 111 -11.30 -3.20 -74.96
N ALA A 112 -9.95 -3.30 -74.98
CA ALA A 112 -9.16 -3.05 -76.17
C ALA A 112 -9.22 -4.21 -77.20
N GLU A 113 -9.64 -5.39 -76.77
CA GLU A 113 -9.79 -6.59 -77.60
C GLU A 113 -11.20 -6.75 -78.20
N LEU A 114 -12.18 -5.92 -77.77
CA LEU A 114 -13.55 -5.85 -78.30
C LEU A 114 -13.66 -4.95 -79.55
#